data_AF-A0A517QJH9-F1
#
_entry.id   AF-A0A517QJH9-F1
#
_cell.length_a   1.000
_cell.length_b   1.000
_cell.length_c   1.000
_cell.angle_alpha   90.00
_cell.angle_beta   90.00
_cell.angle_gamma   90.00
#
_symmetry.space_group_name_H-M   'P 1'
#
loop_
_entity.id
_entity.type
_entity.pdbx_description
1 polymer ?
#
loop_
_entity_poly.entity_id
_entity_poly.type
_entity_poly.pdbx_seq_one_letter_code
_entity_poly.pdbx_strand_id
1 'polypeptide(L)'
;MFPLTRQSFITTFTVLLTTMCVCSGNLNLLADDKGESGDNPAAPPPAAEKAAAPSAVQWQKPSWYMDEKEANQFQRQKIRIVQFLKQNNLNTSQRNEVYKIAYFYLSRMTHEDVRQSIPKDVTTRLNTDILSSSNRPEARAILMDEILKEVPKILNHPSAIVRTNAVMMLTELSIEPANFQSRTPALPYVPVHKVLIDILGDTTQLPECKVIAARGLARVCRDAVNNTLTTANRSDIAIALTTALKSVPPGSADEVWWLRYRLVDALGFVDRIGDINNNPIVIDAILEVLSNPEEQLIVRTQAALSISRLPFTGSTNVQLITHEICQLTLRLSAEFNKDKKNPKGPQWRTYFSRVYISFRPELQSEAENNWGLLYQVKRGGLGGSANYVNDAFSQIMPIIKSIVESENPGPIPDAALKSLADWTKTNKPTDRKVTPKSKPLPE
;
A
#
# COMPACT_ATOMS: atom_id res chain seq x y z
N MET A 1 1.57 -31.73 13.47
CA MET A 1 1.15 -31.31 12.13
C MET A 1 -0.34 -30.95 12.24
N PHE A 2 -0.66 -29.68 12.49
CA PHE A 2 -2.04 -29.25 12.81
C PHE A 2 -2.55 -28.27 11.73
N PRO A 3 -3.74 -28.50 11.15
CA PRO A 3 -4.39 -27.51 10.30
C PRO A 3 -5.03 -26.47 11.22
N LEU A 4 -4.57 -25.23 11.14
CA LEU A 4 -5.33 -24.09 11.68
C LEU A 4 -6.66 -24.05 10.92
N THR A 5 -7.77 -24.18 11.63
CA THR A 5 -9.10 -24.21 11.03
C THR A 5 -9.45 -22.81 10.49
N ARG A 6 -9.76 -22.75 9.19
CA ARG A 6 -10.15 -21.54 8.42
C ARG A 6 -11.21 -20.65 9.06
N GLN A 7 -12.03 -21.17 9.98
CA GLN A 7 -13.22 -20.48 10.49
C GLN A 7 -12.91 -19.29 11.40
N SER A 8 -11.86 -19.36 12.23
CA SER A 8 -11.53 -18.27 13.17
C SER A 8 -10.90 -17.05 12.46
N PHE A 9 -10.23 -17.27 11.33
CA PHE A 9 -9.62 -16.22 10.51
C PHE A 9 -10.64 -15.47 9.64
N ILE A 10 -11.64 -16.17 9.07
CA ILE A 10 -12.63 -15.56 8.17
C ILE A 10 -13.51 -14.54 8.91
N THR A 11 -13.89 -14.82 10.16
CA THR A 11 -14.78 -13.95 10.94
C THR A 11 -14.13 -12.61 11.31
N THR A 12 -12.80 -12.58 11.47
CA THR A 12 -12.03 -11.36 11.74
C THR A 12 -11.85 -10.50 10.48
N PHE A 13 -11.87 -11.11 9.29
CA PHE A 13 -11.60 -10.44 8.01
C PHE A 13 -12.80 -9.67 7.43
N THR A 14 -14.04 -10.14 7.67
CA THR A 14 -15.27 -9.46 7.20
C THR A 14 -15.49 -8.11 7.91
N VAL A 15 -15.03 -7.98 9.16
CA VAL A 15 -15.12 -6.71 9.91
C VAL A 15 -14.05 -5.71 9.43
N LEU A 16 -12.85 -6.16 9.04
CA LEU A 16 -11.74 -5.28 8.68
C LEU A 16 -11.91 -4.63 7.29
N LEU A 17 -12.48 -5.35 6.32
CA LEU A 17 -12.75 -4.79 4.98
C LEU A 17 -13.88 -3.74 5.00
N THR A 18 -14.80 -3.86 5.96
CA THR A 18 -15.96 -2.96 6.09
C THR A 18 -15.61 -1.71 6.90
N THR A 19 -14.74 -1.81 7.90
CA THR A 19 -14.41 -0.66 8.79
C THR A 19 -13.47 0.36 8.13
N MET A 20 -12.61 -0.06 7.18
CA MET A 20 -11.81 0.90 6.39
C MET A 20 -12.56 1.52 5.19
N CYS A 21 -13.78 1.07 4.89
CA CYS A 21 -14.62 1.65 3.84
C CYS A 21 -15.63 2.68 4.35
N VAL A 22 -15.67 3.01 5.66
CA VAL A 22 -16.68 3.91 6.26
C VAL A 22 -16.09 5.13 6.99
N CYS A 23 -14.76 5.31 7.07
CA CYS A 23 -14.17 6.50 7.72
C CYS A 23 -14.03 7.73 6.80
N SER A 24 -14.72 7.76 5.66
CA SER A 24 -14.94 8.97 4.87
C SER A 24 -16.39 9.42 5.05
N GLY A 25 -16.66 10.13 6.16
CA GLY A 25 -17.97 10.71 6.43
C GLY A 25 -18.03 11.38 7.80
N ASN A 26 -18.15 12.71 7.79
CA ASN A 26 -18.58 13.59 8.90
C ASN A 26 -17.55 13.95 9.99
N LEU A 27 -16.60 14.81 9.63
CA LEU A 27 -16.05 15.81 10.56
C LEU A 27 -16.74 17.14 10.27
N ASN A 28 -17.95 17.31 10.83
CA ASN A 28 -18.62 18.60 11.01
C ASN A 28 -19.82 18.35 11.92
N LEU A 29 -19.62 18.56 13.22
CA LEU A 29 -20.65 18.91 14.21
C LEU A 29 -19.99 18.84 15.59
N LEU A 30 -19.72 20.01 16.16
CA LEU A 30 -19.88 20.35 17.58
C LEU A 30 -19.37 21.80 17.74
N ALA A 31 -20.25 22.74 17.39
CA ALA A 31 -20.17 24.12 17.83
C ALA A 31 -21.58 24.52 18.25
N ASP A 32 -21.87 24.34 19.54
CA ASP A 32 -22.73 25.22 20.32
C ASP A 32 -22.79 24.66 21.75
N ASP A 33 -22.04 25.29 22.66
CA ASP A 33 -22.46 25.35 24.05
C ASP A 33 -22.10 26.74 24.60
N LYS A 34 -23.13 27.45 25.04
CA LYS A 34 -23.04 28.78 25.65
C LYS A 34 -22.88 28.57 27.16
N GLY A 35 -21.71 28.94 27.68
CA GLY A 35 -21.48 29.06 29.12
C GLY A 35 -20.77 30.37 29.44
N GLU A 36 -21.49 31.32 30.03
CA GLU A 36 -20.95 32.54 30.61
C GLU A 36 -20.19 32.25 31.92
N SER A 37 -19.00 32.84 32.05
CA SER A 37 -18.32 33.37 33.25
C SER A 37 -16.82 33.39 32.89
N GLY A 38 -16.12 34.51 32.81
CA GLY A 38 -16.11 35.64 33.72
C GLY A 38 -14.80 35.56 34.50
N ASP A 39 -13.67 35.92 33.87
CA ASP A 39 -12.50 36.55 34.51
C ASP A 39 -11.38 36.85 33.49
N ASN A 40 -10.79 38.04 33.64
CA ASN A 40 -9.80 38.69 32.77
C ASN A 40 -8.57 37.82 32.39
N PRO A 41 -8.12 37.88 31.12
CA PRO A 41 -6.73 37.63 30.80
C PRO A 41 -6.04 38.86 30.20
N ALA A 42 -4.77 39.03 30.61
CA ALA A 42 -3.84 40.04 30.18
C ALA A 42 -3.68 40.13 28.65
N ALA A 43 -3.29 41.32 28.19
CA ALA A 43 -3.13 41.68 26.79
C ALA A 43 -2.27 40.67 25.98
N PRO A 44 -2.71 40.25 24.78
CA PRO A 44 -1.94 39.35 23.93
C PRO A 44 -0.71 40.06 23.33
N PRO A 45 0.43 39.36 23.18
CA PRO A 45 1.60 39.88 22.48
C PRO A 45 1.30 40.13 20.98
N PRO A 46 2.02 41.07 20.34
CA PRO A 46 1.73 41.52 18.98
C PRO A 46 1.79 40.35 18.00
N ALA A 47 0.75 40.28 17.16
CA ALA A 47 0.58 39.24 16.15
C ALA A 47 1.81 39.16 15.24
N ALA A 48 2.44 37.98 15.23
CA ALA A 48 3.36 37.61 14.18
C ALA A 48 2.62 37.70 12.84
N GLU A 49 3.17 38.49 11.94
CA GLU A 49 2.74 38.68 10.57
C GLU A 49 2.54 37.29 9.93
N LYS A 50 1.28 36.91 9.73
CA LYS A 50 0.92 35.69 9.00
C LYS A 50 1.52 35.80 7.61
N ALA A 51 2.59 35.03 7.37
CA ALA A 51 3.10 34.78 6.04
C ALA A 51 1.91 34.43 5.13
N ALA A 52 1.75 35.19 4.05
CA ALA A 52 0.68 35.02 3.09
C ALA A 52 0.61 33.56 2.63
N ALA A 53 -0.58 32.97 2.69
CA ALA A 53 -0.84 31.65 2.11
C ALA A 53 -0.37 31.66 0.63
N PRO A 54 0.35 30.62 0.17
CA PRO A 54 0.75 30.54 -1.23
C PRO A 54 -0.50 30.66 -2.10
N SER A 55 -0.46 31.59 -3.05
CA SER A 55 -1.56 31.88 -3.98
C SER A 55 -2.10 30.58 -4.57
N ALA A 56 -3.35 30.25 -4.25
CA ALA A 56 -4.01 29.05 -4.76
C ALA A 56 -3.95 29.05 -6.28
N VAL A 57 -3.23 28.10 -6.87
CA VAL A 57 -3.22 27.89 -8.32
C VAL A 57 -4.67 27.66 -8.74
N GLN A 58 -5.25 28.63 -9.44
CA GLN A 58 -6.63 28.56 -9.89
C GLN A 58 -6.75 27.43 -10.91
N TRP A 59 -7.47 26.37 -10.56
CA TRP A 59 -7.66 25.22 -11.45
C TRP A 59 -8.30 25.68 -12.77
N GLN A 60 -7.63 25.35 -13.87
CA GLN A 60 -8.11 25.64 -15.22
C GLN A 60 -8.73 24.38 -15.81
N LYS A 61 -9.97 24.53 -16.28
CA LYS A 61 -10.69 23.46 -16.98
C LYS A 61 -9.89 23.06 -18.23
N PRO A 62 -9.54 21.78 -18.40
CA PRO A 62 -8.84 21.32 -19.60
C PRO A 62 -9.68 21.53 -20.87
N SER A 63 -9.01 21.59 -22.04
CA SER A 63 -9.69 21.84 -23.33
C SER A 63 -10.70 20.77 -23.75
N TRP A 64 -10.63 19.58 -23.15
CA TRP A 64 -11.56 18.46 -23.38
C TRP A 64 -12.70 18.40 -22.37
N TYR A 65 -12.73 19.33 -21.40
CA TYR A 65 -13.75 19.36 -20.35
C TYR A 65 -15.15 19.44 -20.98
N MET A 66 -16.02 18.50 -20.64
CA MET A 66 -17.42 18.49 -21.02
C MET A 66 -18.25 19.09 -19.89
N ASP A 67 -19.01 20.14 -20.16
CA ASP A 67 -19.96 20.65 -19.18
C ASP A 67 -21.11 19.66 -18.92
N GLU A 68 -22.01 19.95 -17.97
CA GLU A 68 -23.11 19.04 -17.63
C GLU A 68 -24.03 18.72 -18.83
N LYS A 69 -24.28 19.71 -19.69
CA LYS A 69 -25.14 19.55 -20.86
C LYS A 69 -24.45 18.67 -21.90
N GLU A 70 -23.19 18.95 -22.20
CA GLU A 70 -22.36 18.18 -23.11
C GLU A 70 -22.17 16.74 -22.62
N ALA A 71 -21.89 16.55 -21.33
CA ALA A 71 -21.74 15.23 -20.73
C ALA A 71 -23.05 14.43 -20.82
N ASN A 72 -24.20 15.05 -20.56
CA ASN A 72 -25.51 14.40 -20.69
C ASN A 72 -25.85 14.04 -22.14
N GLN A 73 -25.48 14.88 -23.11
CA GLN A 73 -25.61 14.57 -24.53
C GLN A 73 -24.69 13.41 -24.94
N PHE A 74 -23.43 13.45 -24.51
CA PHE A 74 -22.45 12.41 -24.80
C PHE A 74 -22.85 11.07 -24.17
N GLN A 75 -23.40 11.07 -22.96
CA GLN A 75 -23.85 9.85 -22.29
C GLN A 75 -24.84 9.03 -23.14
N ARG A 76 -25.69 9.69 -23.94
CA ARG A 76 -26.61 9.03 -24.89
C ARG A 76 -25.89 8.43 -26.10
N GLN A 77 -24.81 9.07 -26.55
CA GLN A 77 -24.01 8.64 -27.70
C GLN A 77 -22.96 7.57 -27.32
N LYS A 78 -22.51 7.58 -26.06
CA LYS A 78 -21.44 6.73 -25.51
C LYS A 78 -21.65 5.25 -25.82
N ILE A 79 -22.89 4.76 -25.72
CA ILE A 79 -23.22 3.34 -25.98
C ILE A 79 -22.77 2.90 -27.38
N ARG A 80 -22.92 3.78 -28.39
CA ARG A 80 -22.46 3.50 -29.76
C ARG A 80 -20.94 3.48 -29.84
N ILE A 81 -20.27 4.42 -29.18
CA ILE A 81 -18.81 4.56 -29.22
C ILE A 81 -18.12 3.39 -28.50
N VAL A 82 -18.69 2.91 -27.39
CA VAL A 82 -18.18 1.72 -26.67
C VAL A 82 -18.13 0.49 -27.57
N GLN A 83 -18.94 0.40 -28.63
CA GLN A 83 -18.85 -0.70 -29.60
C GLN A 83 -17.51 -0.73 -30.34
N PHE A 84 -16.81 0.40 -30.49
CA PHE A 84 -15.47 0.44 -31.08
C PHE A 84 -14.46 -0.31 -30.20
N LEU A 85 -14.67 -0.39 -28.89
CA LEU A 85 -13.79 -1.16 -28.00
C LEU A 85 -13.80 -2.68 -28.30
N LYS A 86 -14.76 -3.18 -29.10
CA LYS A 86 -14.84 -4.58 -29.53
C LYS A 86 -14.01 -4.90 -30.79
N GLN A 87 -13.49 -3.88 -31.45
CA GLN A 87 -12.75 -4.00 -32.72
C GLN A 87 -11.25 -4.06 -32.46
N ASN A 88 -10.52 -4.74 -33.35
CA ASN A 88 -9.06 -4.64 -33.44
C ASN A 88 -8.72 -3.55 -34.47
N ASN A 89 -7.54 -2.92 -34.37
CA ASN A 89 -7.03 -1.95 -35.34
C ASN A 89 -7.95 -0.75 -35.60
N LEU A 90 -8.26 0.04 -34.56
CA LEU A 90 -9.05 1.27 -34.72
C LEU A 90 -8.34 2.30 -35.61
N ASN A 91 -9.07 2.85 -36.59
CA ASN A 91 -8.59 3.97 -37.39
C ASN A 91 -8.59 5.29 -36.59
N THR A 92 -7.93 6.33 -37.10
CA THR A 92 -7.77 7.61 -36.40
C THR A 92 -9.09 8.24 -35.95
N SER A 93 -10.12 8.18 -36.78
CA SER A 93 -11.44 8.73 -36.44
C SER A 93 -12.07 7.96 -35.27
N GLN A 94 -12.03 6.63 -35.30
CA GLN A 94 -12.54 5.79 -34.23
C GLN A 94 -11.76 5.97 -32.92
N ARG A 95 -10.43 6.14 -32.99
CA ARG A 95 -9.60 6.45 -31.82
C ARG A 95 -10.03 7.76 -31.17
N ASN A 96 -10.25 8.81 -31.97
CA ASN A 96 -10.72 10.10 -31.46
C ASN A 96 -12.09 10.00 -30.78
N GLU A 97 -13.00 9.16 -31.30
CA GLU A 97 -14.27 8.90 -30.62
C GLU A 97 -14.06 8.15 -29.29
N VAL A 98 -13.16 7.16 -29.25
CA VAL A 98 -12.80 6.46 -28.00
C VAL A 98 -12.19 7.42 -26.97
N TYR A 99 -11.36 8.39 -27.39
CA TYR A 99 -10.81 9.41 -26.47
C TYR A 99 -11.90 10.23 -25.77
N LYS A 100 -13.02 10.51 -26.44
CA LYS A 100 -14.14 11.21 -25.81
C LYS A 100 -14.73 10.44 -24.62
N ILE A 101 -14.59 9.10 -24.57
CA ILE A 101 -14.98 8.31 -23.40
C ILE A 101 -14.10 8.70 -22.19
N ALA A 102 -12.78 8.82 -22.36
CA ALA A 102 -11.89 9.29 -21.30
C ALA A 102 -12.30 10.70 -20.84
N TYR A 103 -12.48 11.61 -21.79
CA TYR A 103 -12.84 13.00 -21.51
C TYR A 103 -14.16 13.10 -20.75
N PHE A 104 -15.15 12.30 -21.12
CA PHE A 104 -16.43 12.24 -20.43
C PHE A 104 -16.27 11.83 -18.96
N TYR A 105 -15.58 10.71 -18.68
CA TYR A 105 -15.41 10.24 -17.30
C TYR A 105 -14.54 11.17 -16.46
N LEU A 106 -13.45 11.70 -17.02
CA LEU A 106 -12.60 12.67 -16.35
C LEU A 106 -13.35 13.98 -16.07
N SER A 107 -14.18 14.45 -16.99
CA SER A 107 -15.01 15.65 -16.78
C SER A 107 -16.04 15.39 -15.68
N ARG A 108 -16.80 14.29 -15.77
CA ARG A 108 -17.79 13.91 -14.76
C ARG A 108 -17.19 13.83 -13.36
N MET A 109 -15.96 13.33 -13.21
CA MET A 109 -15.28 13.29 -11.92
C MET A 109 -15.13 14.67 -11.26
N THR A 110 -15.02 15.74 -12.05
CA THR A 110 -14.83 17.10 -11.54
C THR A 110 -16.15 17.82 -11.22
N HIS A 111 -17.30 17.30 -11.68
CA HIS A 111 -18.59 17.97 -11.47
C HIS A 111 -19.05 17.86 -10.02
N GLU A 112 -19.67 18.92 -9.52
CA GLU A 112 -20.05 18.99 -8.10
C GLU A 112 -21.16 18.01 -7.73
N ASP A 113 -22.10 17.76 -8.66
CA ASP A 113 -23.28 16.91 -8.48
C ASP A 113 -22.94 15.45 -8.18
N VAL A 114 -21.78 14.96 -8.62
CA VAL A 114 -21.36 13.57 -8.44
C VAL A 114 -20.21 13.40 -7.47
N ARG A 115 -19.71 14.45 -6.79
CA ARG A 115 -18.52 14.36 -5.92
C ARG A 115 -18.63 13.25 -4.86
N GLN A 116 -19.81 13.08 -4.27
CA GLN A 116 -20.06 12.07 -3.25
C GLN A 116 -20.25 10.67 -3.82
N SER A 117 -20.55 10.54 -5.11
CA SER A 117 -20.79 9.27 -5.78
C SER A 117 -19.73 8.90 -6.82
N ILE A 118 -18.62 9.65 -6.92
CA ILE A 118 -17.56 9.43 -7.92
C ILE A 118 -17.15 7.96 -8.06
N PRO A 119 -16.80 7.22 -6.98
CA PRO A 119 -16.39 5.83 -7.13
C PRO A 119 -17.43 4.97 -7.86
N LYS A 120 -18.72 5.18 -7.55
CA LYS A 120 -19.84 4.41 -8.10
C LYS A 120 -20.24 4.90 -9.49
N ASP A 121 -20.40 6.21 -9.67
CA ASP A 121 -20.97 6.78 -10.89
C ASP A 121 -19.93 7.08 -11.97
N VAL A 122 -18.65 7.17 -11.61
CA VAL A 122 -17.55 7.42 -12.55
C VAL A 122 -16.67 6.18 -12.66
N THR A 123 -15.94 5.83 -11.60
CA THR A 123 -14.88 4.80 -11.67
C THR A 123 -15.45 3.41 -11.97
N THR A 124 -16.49 2.98 -11.27
CA THR A 124 -17.13 1.67 -11.50
C THR A 124 -17.74 1.59 -12.90
N ARG A 125 -18.34 2.67 -13.40
CA ARG A 125 -18.93 2.70 -14.74
C ARG A 125 -17.87 2.68 -15.84
N LEU A 126 -16.78 3.44 -15.68
CA LEU A 126 -15.63 3.38 -16.56
C LEU A 126 -15.07 1.96 -16.63
N ASN A 127 -14.84 1.32 -15.48
CA ASN A 127 -14.34 -0.05 -15.43
C ASN A 127 -15.31 -1.03 -16.09
N THR A 128 -16.62 -0.85 -15.91
CA THR A 128 -17.64 -1.66 -16.60
C THR A 128 -17.54 -1.50 -18.12
N ASP A 129 -17.39 -0.26 -18.60
CA ASP A 129 -17.28 0.04 -20.02
C ASP A 129 -15.97 -0.49 -20.62
N ILE A 130 -14.85 -0.44 -19.89
CA ILE A 130 -13.53 -0.91 -20.35
C ILE A 130 -13.42 -2.44 -20.26
N LEU A 131 -13.76 -3.02 -19.12
CA LEU A 131 -13.45 -4.41 -18.76
C LEU A 131 -14.53 -5.42 -19.19
N SER A 132 -15.51 -5.00 -20.01
CA SER A 132 -16.40 -5.94 -20.67
C SER A 132 -15.59 -7.01 -21.40
N SER A 133 -15.94 -8.28 -21.20
CA SER A 133 -15.28 -9.43 -21.84
C SER A 133 -15.28 -9.36 -23.37
N SER A 134 -16.23 -8.62 -23.96
CA SER A 134 -16.32 -8.40 -25.40
C SER A 134 -15.32 -7.38 -25.96
N ASN A 135 -14.67 -6.59 -25.10
CA ASN A 135 -13.71 -5.58 -25.52
C ASN A 135 -12.33 -6.18 -25.76
N ARG A 136 -11.59 -5.62 -26.72
CA ARG A 136 -10.27 -6.08 -27.13
C ARG A 136 -9.17 -5.36 -26.33
N PRO A 137 -8.11 -6.07 -25.89
CA PRO A 137 -7.02 -5.46 -25.13
C PRO A 137 -6.39 -4.24 -25.82
N GLU A 138 -6.18 -4.30 -27.14
CA GLU A 138 -5.62 -3.17 -27.92
C GLU A 138 -6.49 -1.91 -27.82
N ALA A 139 -7.80 -2.05 -28.00
CA ALA A 139 -8.72 -0.91 -27.92
C ALA A 139 -8.84 -0.37 -26.49
N ARG A 140 -8.76 -1.24 -25.46
CA ARG A 140 -8.67 -0.81 -24.07
C ARG A 140 -7.39 0.00 -23.82
N ALA A 141 -6.25 -0.46 -24.35
CA ALA A 141 -4.97 0.24 -24.21
C ALA A 141 -5.05 1.67 -24.77
N ILE A 142 -5.65 1.86 -25.95
CA ILE A 142 -5.85 3.20 -26.54
C ILE A 142 -6.62 4.14 -25.60
N LEU A 143 -7.71 3.65 -25.00
CA LEU A 143 -8.49 4.44 -24.04
C LEU A 143 -7.70 4.73 -22.76
N MET A 144 -6.98 3.73 -22.23
CA MET A 144 -6.17 3.87 -21.02
C MET A 144 -4.98 4.80 -21.23
N ASP A 145 -4.32 4.77 -22.39
CA ASP A 145 -3.25 5.71 -22.77
C ASP A 145 -3.74 7.16 -22.71
N GLU A 146 -4.95 7.43 -23.23
CA GLU A 146 -5.53 8.78 -23.15
C GLU A 146 -5.90 9.16 -21.71
N ILE A 147 -6.39 8.22 -20.90
CA ILE A 147 -6.60 8.46 -19.46
C ILE A 147 -5.28 8.84 -18.76
N LEU A 148 -4.20 8.08 -19.00
CA LEU A 148 -2.88 8.35 -18.40
C LEU A 148 -2.35 9.74 -18.77
N LYS A 149 -2.58 10.16 -20.02
CA LYS A 149 -2.17 11.48 -20.53
C LYS A 149 -2.96 12.62 -19.90
N GLU A 150 -4.25 12.42 -19.63
CA GLU A 150 -5.16 13.51 -19.24
C GLU A 150 -5.42 13.62 -17.74
N VAL A 151 -5.30 12.53 -16.96
CA VAL A 151 -5.44 12.57 -15.50
C VAL A 151 -4.51 13.60 -14.83
N PRO A 152 -3.21 13.75 -15.21
CA PRO A 152 -2.34 14.74 -14.59
C PRO A 152 -2.90 16.17 -14.59
N LYS A 153 -3.73 16.52 -15.59
CA LYS A 153 -4.33 17.85 -15.72
C LYS A 153 -5.45 18.14 -14.71
N ILE A 154 -5.93 17.13 -13.99
CA ILE A 154 -6.95 17.28 -12.92
C ILE A 154 -6.40 17.00 -11.52
N LEU A 155 -5.11 16.64 -11.38
CA LEU A 155 -4.49 16.38 -10.08
C LEU A 155 -4.17 17.65 -9.27
N ASN A 156 -4.32 18.83 -9.87
CA ASN A 156 -4.26 20.13 -9.20
C ASN A 156 -5.66 20.71 -8.90
N HIS A 157 -6.73 19.94 -9.11
CA HIS A 157 -8.09 20.39 -8.83
C HIS A 157 -8.27 20.74 -7.33
N PRO A 158 -8.96 21.83 -6.94
CA PRO A 158 -9.05 22.27 -5.55
C PRO A 158 -9.71 21.26 -4.60
N SER A 159 -10.63 20.44 -5.11
CA SER A 159 -11.25 19.36 -4.33
C SER A 159 -10.31 18.15 -4.17
N ALA A 160 -9.95 17.84 -2.92
CA ALA A 160 -9.20 16.63 -2.56
C ALA A 160 -9.90 15.35 -3.01
N ILE A 161 -11.24 15.31 -2.98
CA ILE A 161 -12.04 14.16 -3.41
C ILE A 161 -11.81 13.86 -4.89
N VAL A 162 -11.73 14.89 -5.74
CA VAL A 162 -11.47 14.72 -7.18
C VAL A 162 -10.06 14.17 -7.39
N ARG A 163 -9.05 14.75 -6.72
CA ARG A 163 -7.66 14.32 -6.82
C ARG A 163 -7.48 12.87 -6.40
N THR A 164 -8.02 12.48 -5.25
CA THR A 164 -7.89 11.11 -4.73
C THR A 164 -8.60 10.10 -5.64
N ASN A 165 -9.82 10.39 -6.09
CA ASN A 165 -10.54 9.51 -7.01
C ASN A 165 -9.87 9.38 -8.37
N ALA A 166 -9.23 10.44 -8.88
CA ALA A 166 -8.48 10.37 -10.12
C ALA A 166 -7.29 9.40 -9.99
N VAL A 167 -6.56 9.45 -8.87
CA VAL A 167 -5.48 8.48 -8.61
C VAL A 167 -6.06 7.07 -8.37
N MET A 168 -7.17 6.91 -7.65
CA MET A 168 -7.81 5.59 -7.48
C MET A 168 -8.16 4.96 -8.82
N MET A 169 -8.76 5.74 -9.72
CA MET A 169 -9.09 5.29 -11.08
C MET A 169 -7.85 4.79 -11.83
N LEU A 170 -6.71 5.51 -11.74
CA LEU A 170 -5.44 5.03 -12.30
C LEU A 170 -5.05 3.65 -11.76
N THR A 171 -5.16 3.43 -10.45
CA THR A 171 -4.76 2.14 -9.83
C THR A 171 -5.63 0.96 -10.24
N GLU A 172 -6.87 1.22 -10.68
CA GLU A 172 -7.84 0.19 -11.08
C GLU A 172 -7.73 -0.19 -12.57
N LEU A 173 -7.01 0.59 -13.37
CA LEU A 173 -6.79 0.31 -14.78
C LEU A 173 -6.19 -1.09 -14.98
N SER A 174 -6.84 -1.86 -15.83
CA SER A 174 -6.51 -3.26 -16.09
C SER A 174 -6.64 -3.55 -17.58
N ILE A 175 -5.64 -4.21 -18.14
CA ILE A 175 -5.65 -4.60 -19.55
C ILE A 175 -6.52 -5.84 -19.77
N GLU A 176 -6.57 -6.73 -18.77
CA GLU A 176 -7.44 -7.91 -18.73
C GLU A 176 -8.28 -7.92 -17.45
N PRO A 177 -9.58 -8.29 -17.54
CA PRO A 177 -10.43 -8.41 -16.37
C PRO A 177 -10.00 -9.59 -15.48
N ALA A 178 -10.41 -9.56 -14.21
CA ALA A 178 -10.27 -10.71 -13.34
C ALA A 178 -11.12 -11.89 -13.84
N ASN A 179 -10.63 -13.11 -13.63
CA ASN A 179 -11.38 -14.32 -13.91
C ASN A 179 -11.75 -15.01 -12.59
N PHE A 180 -13.02 -14.94 -12.23
CA PHE A 180 -13.54 -15.54 -11.00
C PHE A 180 -13.53 -17.08 -10.99
N GLN A 181 -13.63 -17.72 -12.16
CA GLN A 181 -13.62 -19.17 -12.28
C GLN A 181 -12.22 -19.74 -12.02
N SER A 182 -11.19 -19.13 -12.64
CA SER A 182 -9.80 -19.52 -12.45
C SER A 182 -9.12 -18.84 -11.25
N ARG A 183 -9.84 -17.98 -10.53
CA ARG A 183 -9.31 -17.14 -9.43
C ARG A 183 -8.08 -16.31 -9.84
N THR A 184 -8.03 -15.91 -11.11
CA THR A 184 -6.93 -15.10 -11.64
C THR A 184 -7.27 -13.63 -11.42
N PRO A 185 -6.40 -12.84 -10.77
CA PRO A 185 -6.61 -11.41 -10.59
C PRO A 185 -6.60 -10.68 -11.95
N ALA A 186 -7.17 -9.46 -11.97
CA ALA A 186 -7.13 -8.61 -13.16
C ALA A 186 -5.68 -8.17 -13.46
N LEU A 187 -5.23 -8.32 -14.72
CA LEU A 187 -3.89 -7.92 -15.15
C LEU A 187 -3.81 -6.38 -15.19
N PRO A 188 -2.96 -5.74 -14.36
CA PRO A 188 -2.84 -4.28 -14.33
C PRO A 188 -2.34 -3.73 -15.66
N TYR A 189 -2.78 -2.52 -16.00
CA TYR A 189 -2.26 -1.80 -17.16
C TYR A 189 -0.89 -1.19 -16.84
N VAL A 190 0.18 -1.92 -17.16
CA VAL A 190 1.57 -1.60 -16.76
C VAL A 190 2.00 -0.15 -17.01
N PRO A 191 1.69 0.51 -18.15
CA PRO A 191 2.13 1.89 -18.40
C PRO A 191 1.76 2.90 -17.30
N VAL A 192 0.73 2.62 -16.49
CA VAL A 192 0.29 3.48 -15.38
C VAL A 192 1.39 3.77 -14.34
N HIS A 193 2.37 2.88 -14.19
CA HIS A 193 3.42 3.04 -13.17
C HIS A 193 4.17 4.38 -13.29
N LYS A 194 4.34 4.91 -14.51
CA LYS A 194 5.04 6.19 -14.73
C LYS A 194 4.31 7.34 -14.05
N VAL A 195 3.01 7.46 -14.32
CA VAL A 195 2.15 8.50 -13.71
C VAL A 195 2.08 8.32 -12.19
N LEU A 196 2.03 7.08 -11.69
CA LEU A 196 2.03 6.82 -10.25
C LEU A 196 3.36 7.18 -9.57
N ILE A 197 4.50 7.00 -10.25
CA ILE A 197 5.81 7.45 -9.77
C ILE A 197 5.84 8.98 -9.70
N ASP A 198 5.34 9.67 -10.73
CA ASP A 198 5.28 11.13 -10.75
C ASP A 198 4.44 11.68 -9.60
N ILE A 199 3.25 11.11 -9.37
CA ILE A 199 2.36 11.46 -8.24
C ILE A 199 3.06 11.26 -6.90
N LEU A 200 3.81 10.17 -6.77
CA LEU A 200 4.51 9.84 -5.54
C LEU A 200 5.63 10.85 -5.24
N GLY A 201 6.36 11.30 -6.28
CA GLY A 201 7.44 12.27 -6.19
C GLY A 201 7.00 13.73 -6.05
N ASP A 202 5.77 14.07 -6.43
CA ASP A 202 5.25 15.45 -6.39
C ASP A 202 4.99 15.90 -4.94
N THR A 203 5.73 16.92 -4.49
CA THR A 203 5.64 17.49 -3.13
C THR A 203 4.34 18.26 -2.89
N THR A 204 3.64 18.66 -3.96
CA THR A 204 2.34 19.35 -3.89
C THR A 204 1.15 18.39 -3.82
N GLN A 205 1.39 17.08 -4.00
CA GLN A 205 0.34 16.07 -3.86
C GLN A 205 -0.05 15.82 -2.41
N LEU A 206 -1.35 15.60 -2.23
CA LEU A 206 -1.92 15.17 -0.96
C LEU A 206 -1.30 13.83 -0.53
N PRO A 207 -1.03 13.63 0.77
CA PRO A 207 -0.57 12.34 1.28
C PRO A 207 -1.47 11.16 0.86
N GLU A 208 -2.78 11.38 0.72
CA GLU A 208 -3.76 10.37 0.30
C GLU A 208 -3.50 9.90 -1.12
N CYS A 209 -3.24 10.84 -2.03
CA CYS A 209 -2.86 10.53 -3.40
C CYS A 209 -1.58 9.70 -3.45
N LYS A 210 -0.58 10.02 -2.61
CA LYS A 210 0.67 9.26 -2.51
C LYS A 210 0.47 7.84 -2.00
N VAL A 211 -0.42 7.66 -1.01
CA VAL A 211 -0.79 6.34 -0.51
C VAL A 211 -1.50 5.51 -1.56
N ILE A 212 -2.44 6.10 -2.28
CA ILE A 212 -3.15 5.41 -3.36
C ILE A 212 -2.13 5.05 -4.46
N ALA A 213 -1.23 5.95 -4.82
CA ALA A 213 -0.18 5.68 -5.80
C ALA A 213 0.74 4.54 -5.37
N ALA A 214 1.21 4.52 -4.11
CA ALA A 214 2.01 3.41 -3.57
C ALA A 214 1.26 2.06 -3.66
N ARG A 215 -0.05 2.04 -3.38
CA ARG A 215 -0.88 0.83 -3.54
C ARG A 215 -1.02 0.41 -5.01
N GLY A 216 -1.16 1.36 -5.93
CA GLY A 216 -1.19 1.10 -7.36
C GLY A 216 0.12 0.48 -7.85
N LEU A 217 1.26 1.03 -7.41
CA LEU A 217 2.59 0.49 -7.71
C LEU A 217 2.77 -0.93 -7.13
N ALA A 218 2.32 -1.17 -5.90
CA ALA A 218 2.32 -2.51 -5.30
C ALA A 218 1.52 -3.51 -6.15
N ARG A 219 0.32 -3.10 -6.61
CA ARG A 219 -0.53 -3.92 -7.49
C ARG A 219 0.17 -4.21 -8.82
N VAL A 220 0.75 -3.20 -9.46
CA VAL A 220 1.50 -3.37 -10.72
C VAL A 220 2.63 -4.38 -10.53
N CYS A 221 3.42 -4.28 -9.47
CA CYS A 221 4.53 -5.20 -9.26
C CYS A 221 4.08 -6.64 -8.92
N ARG A 222 2.98 -6.78 -8.16
CA ARG A 222 2.43 -8.08 -7.73
C ARG A 222 1.72 -8.83 -8.85
N ASP A 223 0.87 -8.13 -9.59
CA ASP A 223 -0.10 -8.75 -10.51
C ASP A 223 0.36 -8.71 -11.97
N ALA A 224 1.43 -7.97 -12.31
CA ALA A 224 2.04 -8.01 -13.64
C ALA A 224 2.80 -9.34 -13.86
N VAL A 225 2.06 -10.35 -14.33
CA VAL A 225 2.59 -11.68 -14.67
C VAL A 225 3.27 -11.70 -16.05
N ASN A 226 3.90 -12.83 -16.39
CA ASN A 226 4.52 -13.11 -17.70
C ASN A 226 5.52 -12.04 -18.17
N ASN A 227 6.27 -11.43 -17.25
CA ASN A 227 7.27 -10.39 -17.53
C ASN A 227 6.71 -9.16 -18.27
N THR A 228 5.40 -8.88 -18.13
CA THR A 228 4.79 -7.66 -18.67
C THR A 228 5.38 -6.39 -18.03
N LEU A 229 5.88 -6.49 -16.81
CA LEU A 229 6.67 -5.45 -16.15
C LEU A 229 8.18 -5.76 -16.28
N THR A 230 8.90 -4.92 -17.01
CA THR A 230 10.33 -5.10 -17.27
C THR A 230 11.17 -4.90 -16.00
N THR A 231 12.38 -5.48 -15.99
CA THR A 231 13.36 -5.28 -14.90
C THR A 231 13.73 -3.81 -14.71
N ALA A 232 13.79 -3.02 -15.79
CA ALA A 232 14.03 -1.57 -15.69
C ALA A 232 12.87 -0.88 -14.95
N ASN A 233 11.62 -1.11 -15.37
CA ASN A 233 10.46 -0.50 -14.72
C ASN A 233 10.34 -0.92 -13.25
N ARG A 234 10.63 -2.19 -12.90
CA ARG A 234 10.69 -2.61 -11.49
C ARG A 234 11.74 -1.83 -10.70
N SER A 235 12.87 -1.47 -11.33
CA SER A 235 13.92 -0.68 -10.70
C SER A 235 13.46 0.75 -10.44
N ASP A 236 12.78 1.35 -11.41
CA ASP A 236 12.26 2.71 -11.29
C ASP A 236 11.23 2.80 -10.16
N ILE A 237 10.34 1.81 -10.06
CA ILE A 237 9.38 1.69 -8.96
C ILE A 237 10.10 1.52 -7.61
N ALA A 238 11.13 0.69 -7.55
CA ALA A 238 11.94 0.50 -6.34
C ALA A 238 12.59 1.82 -5.87
N ILE A 239 13.19 2.56 -6.81
CA ILE A 239 13.86 3.83 -6.55
C ILE A 239 12.84 4.87 -6.06
N ALA A 240 11.68 4.97 -6.74
CA ALA A 240 10.64 5.92 -6.36
C ALA A 240 10.08 5.64 -4.95
N LEU A 241 9.73 4.38 -4.66
CA LEU A 241 9.20 3.98 -3.35
C LEU A 241 10.22 4.19 -2.22
N THR A 242 11.49 3.81 -2.44
CA THR A 242 12.56 4.01 -1.44
C THR A 242 12.88 5.49 -1.21
N THR A 243 12.87 6.30 -2.27
CA THR A 243 13.08 7.76 -2.19
C THR A 243 11.93 8.41 -1.40
N ALA A 244 10.68 8.06 -1.73
CA ALA A 244 9.52 8.55 -1.00
C ALA A 244 9.56 8.12 0.48
N LEU A 245 9.93 6.88 0.78
CA LEU A 245 10.05 6.40 2.16
C LEU A 245 11.10 7.18 2.95
N LYS A 246 12.23 7.52 2.34
CA LYS A 246 13.29 8.32 3.00
C LYS A 246 12.90 9.79 3.18
N SER A 247 12.02 10.32 2.33
CA SER A 247 11.53 11.70 2.44
C SER A 247 10.57 11.92 3.62
N VAL A 248 10.01 10.84 4.17
CA VAL A 248 9.07 10.91 5.28
C VAL A 248 9.78 10.51 6.57
N PRO A 249 9.85 11.35 7.63
CA PRO A 249 10.56 10.99 8.85
C PRO A 249 9.87 9.87 9.65
N PRO A 250 10.64 9.00 10.34
CA PRO A 250 10.10 7.98 11.25
C PRO A 250 9.42 8.63 12.46
N GLY A 251 8.51 7.90 13.11
CA GLY A 251 7.90 8.34 14.37
C GLY A 251 7.02 9.60 14.28
N SER A 252 6.74 10.10 13.07
CA SER A 252 5.89 11.28 12.86
C SER A 252 4.54 11.09 13.55
N ALA A 253 4.28 11.93 14.56
CA ALA A 253 3.02 11.98 15.31
C ALA A 253 1.86 12.49 14.45
N ASP A 254 2.18 13.26 13.40
CA ASP A 254 1.23 13.67 12.39
C ASP A 254 0.90 12.50 11.47
N GLU A 255 -0.24 12.62 10.78
CA GLU A 255 -0.85 11.69 9.84
C GLU A 255 0.07 11.31 8.66
N VAL A 256 1.23 10.68 8.89
CA VAL A 256 2.19 10.30 7.85
C VAL A 256 2.71 8.87 8.03
N TRP A 257 2.47 8.25 9.19
CA TRP A 257 2.81 6.84 9.42
C TRP A 257 2.08 5.90 8.45
N TRP A 258 0.85 6.23 8.03
CA TRP A 258 0.09 5.44 7.08
C TRP A 258 0.69 5.52 5.67
N LEU A 259 1.34 6.63 5.31
CA LEU A 259 2.15 6.71 4.09
C LEU A 259 3.38 5.81 4.19
N ARG A 260 4.16 5.90 5.27
CA ARG A 260 5.32 5.00 5.48
C ARG A 260 4.91 3.52 5.47
N TYR A 261 3.83 3.17 6.16
CA TYR A 261 3.23 1.84 6.14
C TYR A 261 2.97 1.35 4.72
N ARG A 262 2.33 2.18 3.88
CA ARG A 262 1.96 1.81 2.50
C ARG A 262 3.16 1.73 1.57
N LEU A 263 4.17 2.57 1.77
CA LEU A 263 5.43 2.50 1.02
C LEU A 263 6.18 1.20 1.33
N VAL A 264 6.26 0.82 2.60
CA VAL A 264 6.89 -0.44 3.03
C VAL A 264 6.13 -1.65 2.49
N ASP A 265 4.80 -1.65 2.57
CA ASP A 265 3.95 -2.69 1.97
C ASP A 265 4.19 -2.83 0.46
N ALA A 266 4.25 -1.70 -0.26
CA ALA A 266 4.53 -1.68 -1.69
C ALA A 266 5.92 -2.23 -2.05
N LEU A 267 6.95 -1.88 -1.26
CA LEU A 267 8.31 -2.40 -1.44
C LEU A 267 8.36 -3.92 -1.36
N GLY A 268 7.52 -4.55 -0.53
CA GLY A 268 7.42 -6.01 -0.41
C GLY A 268 6.95 -6.72 -1.69
N PHE A 269 6.33 -6.01 -2.64
CA PHE A 269 5.82 -6.59 -3.89
C PHE A 269 6.69 -6.28 -5.12
N VAL A 270 7.73 -5.46 -4.99
CA VAL A 270 8.59 -5.06 -6.13
C VAL A 270 9.31 -6.27 -6.74
N ASP A 271 9.45 -7.36 -5.99
CA ASP A 271 10.10 -8.61 -6.39
C ASP A 271 11.57 -8.42 -6.78
N ARG A 272 12.28 -7.61 -5.99
CA ARG A 272 13.73 -7.39 -6.10
C ARG A 272 14.32 -6.84 -4.82
N ILE A 273 15.60 -7.12 -4.61
CA ILE A 273 16.38 -6.68 -3.43
C ILE A 273 17.02 -5.31 -3.63
N GLY A 274 17.40 -4.97 -4.86
CA GLY A 274 18.18 -3.78 -5.18
C GLY A 274 17.80 -3.14 -6.50
N ASP A 275 18.45 -2.06 -6.91
CA ASP A 275 18.24 -1.37 -8.19
C ASP A 275 18.79 -2.17 -9.39
N ILE A 276 18.75 -1.59 -10.61
CA ILE A 276 19.27 -2.21 -11.82
C ILE A 276 20.79 -2.48 -11.77
N ASN A 277 21.52 -1.76 -10.91
CA ASN A 277 22.96 -1.91 -10.68
C ASN A 277 23.27 -2.87 -9.51
N ASN A 278 22.24 -3.56 -8.99
CA ASN A 278 22.31 -4.43 -7.82
C ASN A 278 22.81 -3.71 -6.56
N ASN A 279 22.47 -2.42 -6.37
CA ASN A 279 22.60 -1.73 -5.10
C ASN A 279 21.39 -2.10 -4.22
N PRO A 280 21.56 -2.56 -2.97
CA PRO A 280 20.51 -3.20 -2.15
C PRO A 280 19.46 -2.22 -1.58
N ILE A 281 18.96 -1.28 -2.38
CA ILE A 281 18.10 -0.17 -1.94
C ILE A 281 16.79 -0.62 -1.29
N VAL A 282 16.18 -1.73 -1.74
CA VAL A 282 14.87 -2.18 -1.27
C VAL A 282 15.00 -2.89 0.07
N ILE A 283 15.92 -3.87 0.14
CA ILE A 283 16.12 -4.64 1.36
C ILE A 283 16.68 -3.77 2.49
N ASP A 284 17.60 -2.84 2.17
CA ASP A 284 18.17 -1.93 3.15
C ASP A 284 17.08 -1.00 3.71
N ALA A 285 16.22 -0.43 2.84
CA ALA A 285 15.15 0.46 3.27
C ALA A 285 14.11 -0.24 4.15
N ILE A 286 13.70 -1.48 3.81
CA ILE A 286 12.74 -2.21 4.63
C ILE A 286 13.39 -2.63 5.96
N LEU A 287 14.64 -3.09 5.94
CA LEU A 287 15.33 -3.52 7.16
C LEU A 287 15.58 -2.34 8.11
N GLU A 288 15.95 -1.18 7.59
CA GLU A 288 16.10 0.06 8.37
C GLU A 288 14.80 0.42 9.11
N VAL A 289 13.64 0.31 8.42
CA VAL A 289 12.32 0.49 9.05
C VAL A 289 12.06 -0.57 10.12
N LEU A 290 12.36 -1.84 9.85
CA LEU A 290 12.16 -2.94 10.80
C LEU A 290 12.97 -2.75 12.09
N SER A 291 14.24 -2.36 11.97
CA SER A 291 15.16 -2.20 13.10
C SER A 291 14.99 -0.88 13.84
N ASN A 292 14.38 0.15 13.24
CA ASN A 292 14.28 1.48 13.84
C ASN A 292 13.38 1.49 15.10
N PRO A 293 13.91 1.81 16.30
CA PRO A 293 13.12 1.86 17.53
C PRO A 293 12.11 3.02 17.60
N GLU A 294 12.34 4.10 16.86
CA GLU A 294 11.46 5.28 16.79
C GLU A 294 10.28 5.09 15.83
N GLU A 295 10.32 4.03 15.01
CA GLU A 295 9.27 3.72 14.07
C GLU A 295 8.02 3.13 14.74
N GLN A 296 6.85 3.49 14.22
CA GLN A 296 5.56 2.97 14.67
C GLN A 296 5.51 1.44 14.55
N LEU A 297 5.03 0.75 15.59
CA LEU A 297 5.00 -0.73 15.64
C LEU A 297 4.23 -1.36 14.47
N ILE A 298 3.14 -0.72 14.03
CA ILE A 298 2.38 -1.13 12.83
C ILE A 298 3.25 -1.12 11.56
N VAL A 299 4.12 -0.11 11.40
CA VAL A 299 5.01 0.03 10.25
C VAL A 299 6.15 -0.99 10.34
N ARG A 300 6.72 -1.20 11.54
CA ARG A 300 7.77 -2.21 11.77
C ARG A 300 7.28 -3.63 11.52
N THR A 301 6.07 -3.97 11.97
CA THR A 301 5.45 -5.28 11.69
C THR A 301 5.13 -5.45 10.20
N GLN A 302 4.76 -4.38 9.51
CA GLN A 302 4.63 -4.40 8.06
C GLN A 302 5.98 -4.58 7.37
N ALA A 303 7.07 -4.01 7.90
CA ALA A 303 8.42 -4.22 7.38
C ALA A 303 8.87 -5.68 7.55
N ALA A 304 8.60 -6.30 8.70
CA ALA A 304 8.84 -7.73 8.92
C ALA A 304 8.12 -8.61 7.88
N LEU A 305 6.85 -8.32 7.61
CA LEU A 305 6.10 -9.00 6.56
C LEU A 305 6.71 -8.75 5.17
N SER A 306 6.95 -7.48 4.83
CA SER A 306 7.37 -7.06 3.48
C SER A 306 8.77 -7.57 3.13
N ILE A 307 9.72 -7.58 4.07
CA ILE A 307 11.08 -8.08 3.81
C ILE A 307 11.07 -9.58 3.51
N SER A 308 10.19 -10.35 4.16
CA SER A 308 10.07 -11.80 3.96
C SER A 308 9.46 -12.21 2.60
N ARG A 309 8.93 -11.23 1.84
CA ARG A 309 8.40 -11.41 0.48
C ARG A 309 9.45 -11.17 -0.60
N LEU A 310 10.56 -10.49 -0.28
CA LEU A 310 11.62 -10.19 -1.25
C LEU A 310 12.31 -11.47 -1.74
N PRO A 311 12.82 -11.50 -2.97
CA PRO A 311 13.43 -12.70 -3.52
C PRO A 311 14.86 -12.89 -2.99
N PHE A 312 15.02 -13.48 -1.80
CA PHE A 312 16.34 -13.69 -1.18
C PHE A 312 17.27 -14.53 -2.07
N THR A 313 18.55 -14.17 -2.01
CA THR A 313 19.67 -14.84 -2.70
C THR A 313 20.63 -15.42 -1.66
N GLY A 314 21.54 -16.31 -2.05
CA GLY A 314 22.56 -16.87 -1.14
C GLY A 314 23.47 -15.85 -0.45
N SER A 315 23.51 -14.60 -0.93
CA SER A 315 24.24 -13.48 -0.29
C SER A 315 23.40 -12.69 0.72
N THR A 316 22.13 -13.02 0.89
CA THR A 316 21.24 -12.36 1.85
C THR A 316 21.48 -12.92 3.24
N ASN A 317 21.73 -12.04 4.21
CA ASN A 317 21.90 -12.41 5.61
C ASN A 317 20.52 -12.66 6.26
N VAL A 318 19.99 -13.86 6.03
CA VAL A 318 18.67 -14.27 6.57
C VAL A 318 18.67 -14.34 8.10
N GLN A 319 19.82 -14.64 8.71
CA GLN A 319 19.97 -14.67 10.16
C GLN A 319 19.74 -13.28 10.78
N LEU A 320 20.29 -12.23 10.19
CA LEU A 320 20.06 -10.84 10.61
C LEU A 320 18.58 -10.47 10.55
N ILE A 321 17.92 -10.72 9.42
CA ILE A 321 16.49 -10.42 9.24
C ILE A 321 15.65 -11.16 10.29
N THR A 322 15.94 -12.44 10.49
CA THR A 322 15.24 -13.29 11.47
C THR A 322 15.42 -12.77 12.89
N HIS A 323 16.66 -12.39 13.25
CA HIS A 323 17.00 -11.83 14.55
C HIS A 323 16.25 -10.52 14.83
N GLU A 324 16.21 -9.61 13.87
CA GLU A 324 15.50 -8.33 13.98
C GLU A 324 13.98 -8.52 14.15
N ILE A 325 13.38 -9.52 13.49
CA ILE A 325 11.96 -9.86 13.69
C ILE A 325 11.73 -10.43 15.09
N CYS A 326 12.64 -11.24 15.63
CA CYS A 326 12.57 -11.72 17.02
C CYS A 326 12.72 -10.57 18.03
N GLN A 327 13.61 -9.60 17.79
CA GLN A 327 13.71 -8.40 18.63
C GLN A 327 12.45 -7.55 18.57
N LEU A 328 11.87 -7.34 17.38
CA LEU A 328 10.57 -6.70 17.25
C LEU A 328 9.49 -7.44 18.04
N THR A 329 9.48 -8.77 18.02
CA THR A 329 8.52 -9.59 18.76
C THR A 329 8.63 -9.38 20.27
N LEU A 330 9.86 -9.29 20.82
CA LEU A 330 10.08 -8.93 22.23
C LEU A 330 9.55 -7.53 22.54
N ARG A 331 9.79 -6.56 21.66
CA ARG A 331 9.28 -5.19 21.84
C ARG A 331 7.75 -5.14 21.82
N LEU A 332 7.12 -5.79 20.84
CA LEU A 332 5.66 -5.91 20.77
C LEU A 332 5.09 -6.53 22.03
N SER A 333 5.74 -7.57 22.54
CA SER A 333 5.32 -8.27 23.74
C SER A 333 5.40 -7.39 24.99
N ALA A 334 6.47 -6.61 25.12
CA ALA A 334 6.64 -5.66 26.21
C ALA A 334 5.57 -4.55 26.16
N GLU A 335 5.27 -4.00 24.99
CA GLU A 335 4.25 -2.97 24.83
C GLU A 335 2.82 -3.53 25.03
N PHE A 336 2.55 -4.75 24.56
CA PHE A 336 1.30 -5.45 24.81
C PHE A 336 1.05 -5.66 26.32
N ASN A 337 2.04 -6.17 27.06
CA ASN A 337 1.92 -6.38 28.51
C ASN A 337 1.80 -5.06 29.30
N LYS A 338 2.28 -3.93 28.76
CA LYS A 338 2.11 -2.59 29.36
C LYS A 338 0.72 -2.00 29.08
N ASP A 339 0.08 -2.37 27.98
CA ASP A 339 -1.25 -1.88 27.59
C ASP A 339 -2.35 -2.52 28.45
N LYS A 340 -2.39 -2.13 29.72
CA LYS A 340 -3.41 -2.58 30.70
C LYS A 340 -4.81 -2.08 30.36
N LYS A 341 -4.94 -1.07 29.48
CA LYS A 341 -6.21 -0.40 29.17
C LYS A 341 -6.89 -1.04 27.96
N ASN A 342 -6.14 -1.56 26.99
CA ASN A 342 -6.71 -2.18 25.79
C ASN A 342 -5.95 -3.45 25.33
N PRO A 343 -5.79 -4.48 26.19
CA PRO A 343 -5.12 -5.72 25.79
C PRO A 343 -5.90 -6.50 24.72
N LYS A 344 -7.19 -6.18 24.51
CA LYS A 344 -8.04 -6.76 23.46
C LYS A 344 -8.08 -5.94 22.17
N GLY A 345 -7.25 -4.89 22.07
CA GLY A 345 -7.23 -4.02 20.92
C GLY A 345 -6.98 -4.81 19.62
N PRO A 346 -7.79 -4.61 18.57
CA PRO A 346 -7.66 -5.37 17.31
C PRO A 346 -6.30 -5.17 16.63
N GLN A 347 -5.61 -4.07 16.93
CA GLN A 347 -4.26 -3.80 16.45
C GLN A 347 -3.25 -4.86 16.91
N TRP A 348 -3.37 -5.39 18.13
CA TRP A 348 -2.42 -6.36 18.67
C TRP A 348 -2.44 -7.66 17.87
N ARG A 349 -3.64 -8.21 17.60
CA ARG A 349 -3.78 -9.37 16.71
C ARG A 349 -3.13 -9.11 15.35
N THR A 350 -3.36 -7.94 14.77
CA THR A 350 -2.76 -7.57 13.49
C THR A 350 -1.22 -7.55 13.55
N TYR A 351 -0.63 -6.98 14.61
CA TYR A 351 0.82 -6.91 14.79
C TYR A 351 1.44 -8.30 14.89
N PHE A 352 0.91 -9.15 15.77
CA PHE A 352 1.40 -10.51 15.97
C PHE A 352 1.11 -11.43 14.77
N SER A 353 -0.01 -11.24 14.08
CA SER A 353 -0.29 -11.97 12.82
C SER A 353 0.71 -11.61 11.73
N ARG A 354 1.14 -10.35 11.59
CA ARG A 354 2.18 -10.01 10.59
C ARG A 354 3.54 -10.64 10.90
N VAL A 355 3.91 -10.71 12.18
CA VAL A 355 5.10 -11.44 12.62
C VAL A 355 4.98 -12.92 12.30
N TYR A 356 3.81 -13.54 12.53
CA TYR A 356 3.58 -14.91 12.11
C TYR A 356 3.75 -15.08 10.59
N ILE A 357 3.11 -14.20 9.82
CA ILE A 357 3.08 -14.29 8.36
C ILE A 357 4.47 -14.03 7.75
N SER A 358 5.33 -13.25 8.41
CA SER A 358 6.71 -13.09 7.96
C SER A 358 7.54 -14.38 8.02
N PHE A 359 7.17 -15.35 8.85
CA PHE A 359 7.77 -16.68 8.83
C PHE A 359 7.02 -17.65 7.93
N ARG A 360 5.68 -17.63 8.01
CA ARG A 360 4.82 -18.57 7.33
C ARG A 360 3.68 -17.87 6.59
N PRO A 361 3.61 -17.94 5.26
CA PRO A 361 2.58 -17.27 4.47
C PRO A 361 1.18 -17.75 4.86
N GLU A 362 0.19 -16.88 4.65
CA GLU A 362 -1.20 -17.17 4.96
C GLU A 362 -1.83 -18.05 3.88
N LEU A 363 -1.50 -17.79 2.62
CA LEU A 363 -2.09 -18.47 1.47
C LEU A 363 -1.10 -19.42 0.79
N GLN A 364 -1.63 -20.50 0.22
CA GLN A 364 -0.84 -21.45 -0.56
C GLN A 364 -0.18 -20.78 -1.78
N SER A 365 -0.86 -19.83 -2.43
CA SER A 365 -0.30 -19.05 -3.55
C SER A 365 0.89 -18.19 -3.13
N GLU A 366 0.92 -17.70 -1.88
CA GLU A 366 2.07 -16.98 -1.34
C GLU A 366 3.24 -17.94 -1.04
N ALA A 367 2.94 -19.15 -0.55
CA ALA A 367 3.93 -20.20 -0.36
C ALA A 367 4.58 -20.64 -1.68
N GLU A 368 3.81 -20.70 -2.77
CA GLU A 368 4.31 -20.97 -4.13
C GLU A 368 5.28 -19.88 -4.62
N ASN A 369 5.10 -18.63 -4.18
CA ASN A 369 6.04 -17.53 -4.42
C ASN A 369 7.25 -17.56 -3.44
N ASN A 370 7.37 -18.59 -2.61
CA ASN A 370 8.35 -18.72 -1.54
C ASN A 370 8.34 -17.55 -0.55
N TRP A 371 7.18 -16.94 -0.30
CA TRP A 371 7.07 -15.88 0.72
C TRP A 371 7.13 -16.47 2.13
N GLY A 372 7.68 -15.68 3.06
CA GLY A 372 7.89 -16.08 4.45
C GLY A 372 9.23 -16.79 4.65
N LEU A 373 9.90 -16.50 5.77
CA LEU A 373 11.26 -16.96 6.05
C LEU A 373 11.43 -18.49 5.96
N LEU A 374 10.43 -19.27 6.39
CA LEU A 374 10.47 -20.74 6.33
C LEU A 374 10.45 -21.29 4.90
N TYR A 375 10.00 -20.50 3.93
CA TYR A 375 10.02 -20.84 2.52
C TYR A 375 11.22 -20.22 1.80
N GLN A 376 11.64 -19.03 2.21
CA GLN A 376 12.86 -18.39 1.69
C GLN A 376 14.10 -19.27 1.89
N VAL A 377 14.27 -19.90 3.06
CA VAL A 377 15.42 -20.78 3.34
C VAL A 377 15.47 -22.06 2.49
N LYS A 378 14.40 -22.38 1.75
CA LYS A 378 14.37 -23.50 0.80
C LYS A 378 14.95 -23.13 -0.57
N ARG A 379 15.17 -21.84 -0.84
CA ARG A 379 15.79 -21.36 -2.07
C ARG A 379 17.28 -21.76 -2.11
N GLY A 380 17.81 -21.89 -3.33
CA GLY A 380 19.22 -22.25 -3.55
C GLY A 380 20.17 -21.29 -2.84
N GLY A 381 21.14 -21.84 -2.11
CA GLY A 381 22.15 -21.07 -1.36
C GLY A 381 21.72 -20.58 0.02
N LEU A 382 20.47 -20.83 0.45
CA LEU A 382 19.95 -20.37 1.77
C LEU A 382 19.71 -21.48 2.80
N GLY A 383 19.89 -22.76 2.41
CA GLY A 383 19.62 -23.91 3.27
C GLY A 383 20.40 -23.91 4.59
N GLY A 384 21.60 -23.29 4.63
CA GLY A 384 22.39 -23.16 5.86
C GLY A 384 21.72 -22.33 6.95
N SER A 385 20.73 -21.49 6.61
CA SER A 385 19.96 -20.71 7.59
C SER A 385 18.70 -21.42 8.08
N ALA A 386 18.36 -22.61 7.55
CA ALA A 386 17.08 -23.25 7.84
C ALA A 386 16.89 -23.58 9.32
N ASN A 387 17.90 -24.16 9.99
CA ASN A 387 17.80 -24.47 11.43
C ASN A 387 17.62 -23.20 12.26
N TYR A 388 18.40 -22.16 11.97
CA TYR A 388 18.31 -20.87 12.64
C TYR A 388 16.90 -20.26 12.55
N VAL A 389 16.27 -20.29 11.36
CA VAL A 389 14.91 -19.78 11.15
C VAL A 389 13.86 -20.66 11.84
N ASN A 390 13.99 -21.99 11.78
CA ASN A 390 13.06 -22.90 12.46
C ASN A 390 13.12 -22.75 13.98
N ASP A 391 14.33 -22.61 14.53
CA ASP A 391 14.56 -22.39 15.95
C ASP A 391 13.93 -21.06 16.37
N ALA A 392 14.20 -19.97 15.65
CA ALA A 392 13.57 -18.67 15.88
C ALA A 392 12.03 -18.74 15.85
N PHE A 393 11.48 -19.43 14.85
CA PHE A 393 10.04 -19.63 14.71
C PHE A 393 9.45 -20.37 15.92
N SER A 394 10.14 -21.41 16.41
CA SER A 394 9.70 -22.15 17.61
C SER A 394 9.62 -21.26 18.86
N GLN A 395 10.49 -20.25 18.98
CA GLN A 395 10.51 -19.32 20.12
C GLN A 395 9.36 -18.32 20.10
N ILE A 396 9.00 -17.80 18.92
CA ILE A 396 7.94 -16.79 18.81
C ILE A 396 6.53 -17.40 18.87
N MET A 397 6.38 -18.69 18.53
CA MET A 397 5.07 -19.33 18.42
C MET A 397 4.25 -19.33 19.72
N PRO A 398 4.81 -19.67 20.91
CA PRO A 398 4.08 -19.58 22.17
C PRO A 398 3.52 -18.16 22.44
N ILE A 399 4.27 -17.12 22.06
CA ILE A 399 3.85 -15.73 22.20
C ILE A 399 2.68 -15.43 21.24
N ILE A 400 2.86 -15.72 19.94
CA ILE A 400 1.85 -15.45 18.92
C ILE A 400 0.52 -16.14 19.24
N LYS A 401 0.57 -17.43 19.62
CA LYS A 401 -0.64 -18.20 19.96
C LYS A 401 -1.43 -17.58 21.11
N SER A 402 -0.74 -17.10 22.15
CA SER A 402 -1.38 -16.47 23.30
C SER A 402 -2.24 -15.25 22.95
N ILE A 403 -1.98 -14.62 21.80
CA ILE A 403 -2.66 -13.40 21.35
C ILE A 403 -3.61 -13.66 20.19
N VAL A 404 -3.16 -14.39 19.18
CA VAL A 404 -3.91 -14.59 17.93
C VAL A 404 -5.01 -15.63 18.09
N GLU A 405 -4.74 -16.72 18.83
CA GLU A 405 -5.70 -17.81 19.02
C GLU A 405 -6.61 -17.59 20.23
N SER A 406 -6.23 -16.73 21.17
CA SER A 406 -7.03 -16.44 22.36
C SER A 406 -8.16 -15.45 22.05
N GLU A 407 -9.39 -15.82 22.40
CA GLU A 407 -10.54 -14.89 22.37
C GLU A 407 -10.33 -13.72 23.34
N ASN A 408 -9.73 -14.00 24.49
CA ASN A 408 -9.45 -13.05 25.56
C ASN A 408 -7.95 -13.12 25.89
N PRO A 409 -7.08 -12.46 25.09
CA PRO A 409 -5.65 -12.53 25.29
C PRO A 409 -5.29 -11.88 26.64
N GLY A 410 -4.71 -12.68 27.53
CA GLY A 410 -4.10 -12.21 28.78
C GLY A 410 -2.63 -11.85 28.58
N PRO A 411 -1.91 -11.45 29.64
CA PRO A 411 -0.48 -11.19 29.56
C PRO A 411 0.29 -12.36 28.95
N ILE A 412 1.28 -12.05 28.12
CA ILE A 412 2.13 -13.08 27.51
C ILE A 412 2.93 -13.78 28.62
N PRO A 413 3.00 -15.13 28.63
CA PRO A 413 3.71 -15.87 29.67
C PRO A 413 5.20 -15.51 29.78
N ASP A 414 5.67 -15.24 31.00
CA ASP A 414 7.08 -14.87 31.27
C ASP A 414 8.08 -15.90 30.76
N ALA A 415 7.73 -17.19 30.83
CA ALA A 415 8.57 -18.26 30.31
C ALA A 415 8.81 -18.12 28.79
N ALA A 416 7.78 -17.73 28.02
CA ALA A 416 7.90 -17.52 26.59
C ALA A 416 8.75 -16.28 26.27
N LEU A 417 8.55 -15.19 27.02
CA LEU A 417 9.36 -13.97 26.89
C LEU A 417 10.83 -14.22 27.20
N LYS A 418 11.11 -14.95 28.29
CA LYS A 418 12.47 -15.31 28.68
C LYS A 418 13.13 -16.20 27.64
N SER A 419 12.43 -17.22 27.14
CA SER A 419 12.95 -18.13 26.11
C SER A 419 13.36 -17.37 24.84
N LEU A 420 12.50 -16.47 24.35
CA LEU A 420 12.84 -15.63 23.19
C LEU A 420 13.97 -14.64 23.49
N ALA A 421 14.00 -14.03 24.68
CA ALA A 421 15.07 -13.12 25.09
C ALA A 421 16.43 -13.83 25.16
N ASP A 422 16.49 -15.01 25.78
CA ASP A 422 17.69 -15.84 25.87
C ASP A 422 18.15 -16.29 24.47
N TRP A 423 17.20 -16.66 23.59
CA TRP A 423 17.50 -16.99 22.21
C TRP A 423 18.11 -15.80 21.44
N THR A 424 17.51 -14.61 21.49
CA THR A 424 18.02 -13.41 20.79
C THR A 424 19.37 -12.95 21.31
N LYS A 425 19.68 -13.19 22.60
CA LYS A 425 20.99 -12.90 23.20
C LYS A 425 22.06 -13.88 22.71
N THR A 426 21.72 -15.16 22.60
CA THR A 426 22.66 -16.24 22.24
C THR A 426 22.93 -16.29 20.74
N ASN A 427 21.90 -16.01 19.93
CA ASN A 427 21.93 -16.18 18.49
C ASN A 427 22.14 -14.85 17.76
N LYS A 428 23.06 -13.99 18.23
CA LYS A 428 23.33 -12.73 17.54
C LYS A 428 23.94 -13.00 16.15
N PRO A 429 23.47 -12.31 15.09
CA PRO A 429 24.09 -12.37 13.77
C PRO A 429 25.56 -11.92 13.85
N THR A 430 26.44 -12.63 13.14
CA THR A 430 27.87 -12.31 13.09
C THR A 430 28.17 -11.09 12.22
N ASP A 431 27.35 -10.85 11.20
CA ASP A 431 27.40 -9.66 10.35
C ASP A 431 26.09 -8.87 10.48
N ARG A 432 26.23 -7.54 10.57
CA ARG A 432 25.12 -6.57 10.63
C ARG A 432 24.75 -6.00 9.26
N LYS A 433 25.41 -6.44 8.18
CA LYS A 433 25.03 -6.13 6.81
C LYS A 433 24.04 -7.18 6.29
N VAL A 434 22.97 -6.73 5.65
CA VAL A 434 21.96 -7.64 5.07
C VAL A 434 22.38 -8.22 3.72
N THR A 435 23.22 -7.50 2.99
CA THR A 435 23.94 -7.98 1.80
C THR A 435 25.38 -7.49 1.84
N PRO A 436 26.31 -8.04 1.03
CA PRO A 436 27.70 -7.58 1.00
C PRO A 436 27.88 -6.08 0.68
N LYS A 437 26.94 -5.48 -0.07
CA LYS A 437 26.95 -4.06 -0.43
C LYS A 437 26.17 -3.17 0.53
N SER A 438 25.44 -3.75 1.48
CA SER A 438 24.63 -3.00 2.44
C SER A 438 25.52 -2.30 3.46
N LYS A 439 25.01 -1.19 4.00
CA LYS A 439 25.58 -0.59 5.21
C LYS A 439 25.23 -1.49 6.42
N PRO A 440 26.11 -1.58 7.43
CA PRO A 440 25.76 -2.29 8.66
C PRO A 440 24.62 -1.55 9.38
N LEU A 441 23.70 -2.31 9.97
CA LEU A 441 22.71 -1.74 10.89
C LEU A 441 23.39 -1.16 12.14
N PRO A 442 22.88 -0.05 12.71
CA PRO A 442 23.35 0.46 13.99
C PRO A 442 23.15 -0.56 15.12
N GLU A 443 23.92 -0.39 16.21
CA GLU A 443 23.87 -1.24 17.41
C GLU A 443 22.61 -1.06 18.26
#